data_AF-A0A957B8D7-F1
#
_entry.id   AF-A0A957B8D7-F1
#
_cell.length_a   1.000
_cell.length_b   1.000
_cell.length_c   1.000
_cell.angle_alpha   90.00
_cell.angle_beta   90.00
_cell.angle_gamma   90.00
#
_symmetry.space_group_name_H-M   'P 1'
#
loop_
_entity.id
_entity.type
_entity.pdbx_description
1 polymer ?
#
loop_
_entity_poly.entity_id
_entity_poly.type
_entity_poly.pdbx_seq_one_letter_code
_entity_poly.pdbx_strand_id
1 'polypeptide(L)'
;MLQALRNAFRVAEVRNKLLFTFFILVVYQFATHIPVVGVDKTALNSVLQSDVAGGFVGVLNLLSGGAVSNFSVLANGVYPYITASIIFNLLTPVIPALEALQREPGGQEKLQRYTYYLTIPMAILQSVGQIAIFSGVGGAAIIPGFGSDPMLTVAVIASMVAGSMFAVWLGELITEQGIGNGISIIIFAGIVATAPLNLFNLLTSNPERLGYNLIMFLIILLLSVFAIIYIQEGVRRVPVQYGKRVRGNKQYQMGRGQYIPLKVNPVGMIPLIFAQAIIVFPAVVVS
;
A
#
# COMPACT_ATOMS: atom_id res chain seq x y z
N MET A 1 9.37 -8.85 -22.70
CA MET A 1 9.11 -9.12 -21.26
C MET A 1 9.01 -10.62 -20.92
N LEU A 2 8.35 -11.47 -21.73
CA LEU A 2 8.29 -12.93 -21.50
C LEU A 2 9.65 -13.64 -21.39
N GLN A 3 10.66 -13.20 -22.15
CA GLN A 3 12.03 -13.72 -22.03
C GLN A 3 12.69 -13.31 -20.70
N ALA A 4 12.38 -12.12 -20.17
CA ALA A 4 12.88 -11.67 -18.87
C ALA A 4 12.26 -12.49 -17.73
N LEU A 5 10.98 -12.84 -17.82
CA LEU A 5 10.32 -13.74 -16.87
C LEU A 5 10.98 -15.13 -16.87
N ARG A 6 11.20 -15.71 -18.06
CA ARG A 6 11.87 -17.01 -18.21
C ARG A 6 13.30 -16.98 -17.68
N ASN A 7 14.03 -15.88 -17.90
CA ASN A 7 15.38 -15.71 -17.39
C ASN A 7 15.42 -15.47 -15.87
N ALA A 8 14.42 -14.78 -15.31
CA ALA A 8 14.29 -14.58 -13.87
C ALA A 8 14.15 -15.91 -13.11
N PHE A 9 13.42 -16.88 -13.68
CA PHE A 9 13.34 -18.23 -13.11
C PHE A 9 14.60 -19.08 -13.34
N ARG A 10 15.45 -18.70 -14.30
CA ARG A 10 16.67 -19.45 -14.67
C ARG A 10 17.88 -19.02 -13.82
N VAL A 11 17.94 -17.76 -13.40
CA VAL A 11 19.01 -17.24 -12.54
C VAL A 11 18.68 -17.59 -11.09
N ALA A 12 19.55 -18.39 -10.45
CA ALA A 12 19.32 -18.90 -9.10
C ALA A 12 19.13 -17.77 -8.06
N GLU A 13 19.87 -16.66 -8.18
CA GLU A 13 19.74 -15.51 -7.28
C GLU A 13 18.35 -14.86 -7.37
N VAL A 14 17.87 -14.59 -8.60
CA VAL A 14 16.56 -13.96 -8.82
C VAL A 14 15.42 -14.89 -8.39
N ARG A 15 15.53 -16.19 -8.71
CA ARG A 15 14.57 -17.20 -8.26
C ARG A 15 14.47 -17.25 -6.74
N ASN A 16 15.60 -17.24 -6.03
CA ASN A 16 15.61 -17.30 -4.57
C ASN A 16 14.98 -16.04 -3.96
N LYS A 17 15.27 -14.86 -4.51
CA LYS A 17 14.62 -13.59 -4.09
C LYS A 17 13.10 -13.61 -4.33
N LEU A 18 12.66 -14.21 -5.44
CA LEU A 18 11.23 -14.34 -5.78
C LEU A 18 10.53 -15.33 -4.84
N LEU A 19 11.13 -16.50 -4.59
CA LEU A 19 10.61 -17.49 -3.64
C LEU A 19 10.55 -16.93 -2.21
N PHE A 20 11.56 -16.15 -1.81
CA PHE A 20 11.59 -15.47 -0.52
C PHE A 20 10.45 -14.45 -0.40
N THR A 21 10.27 -13.62 -1.42
CA THR A 21 9.16 -12.66 -1.47
C THR A 21 7.81 -13.37 -1.39
N PHE A 22 7.63 -14.46 -2.14
CA PHE A 22 6.40 -15.26 -2.12
C PHE A 22 6.16 -15.90 -0.74
N PHE A 23 7.21 -16.44 -0.10
CA PHE A 23 7.12 -16.99 1.24
C PHE A 23 6.65 -15.95 2.27
N ILE A 24 7.23 -14.75 2.25
CA ILE A 24 6.79 -13.68 3.16
C ILE A 24 5.34 -13.28 2.89
N LEU A 25 4.92 -13.20 1.63
CA LEU A 25 3.52 -12.89 1.29
C LEU A 25 2.55 -13.94 1.82
N VAL A 26 2.93 -15.23 1.77
CA VAL A 26 2.14 -16.30 2.38
C VAL A 26 2.07 -16.12 3.90
N VAL A 27 3.18 -15.82 4.56
CA VAL A 27 3.21 -15.54 6.02
C VAL A 27 2.33 -14.33 6.37
N TYR A 28 2.42 -13.25 5.60
CA TYR A 28 1.55 -12.07 5.74
C TYR A 28 0.08 -12.46 5.63
N GLN A 29 -0.28 -13.26 4.62
CA GLN A 29 -1.65 -13.70 4.41
C GLN A 29 -2.15 -14.64 5.52
N PHE A 30 -1.30 -15.48 6.10
CA PHE A 30 -1.70 -16.25 7.29
C PHE A 30 -1.96 -15.35 8.49
N ALA A 31 -1.13 -14.32 8.67
CA ALA A 31 -1.29 -13.37 9.77
C ALA A 31 -2.58 -12.53 9.65
N THR A 32 -3.09 -12.24 8.44
CA THR A 32 -4.37 -11.54 8.24
C THR A 32 -5.60 -12.36 8.64
N HIS A 33 -5.45 -13.66 8.88
CA HIS A 33 -6.53 -14.54 9.35
C HIS A 33 -6.55 -14.69 10.89
N ILE A 34 -5.57 -14.14 11.60
CA ILE A 34 -5.52 -14.17 13.07
C ILE A 34 -6.38 -13.00 13.60
N PRO A 35 -7.55 -13.25 14.23
CA PRO A 35 -8.41 -12.19 14.75
C PRO A 35 -7.83 -11.58 16.03
N VAL A 36 -8.13 -10.30 16.28
CA VAL A 36 -7.81 -9.65 17.56
C VAL A 36 -8.69 -10.21 18.68
N VAL A 37 -8.11 -10.27 19.89
CA VAL A 37 -8.81 -10.72 21.10
C VAL A 37 -9.95 -9.76 21.44
N GLY A 38 -11.16 -10.29 21.65
CA GLY A 38 -12.33 -9.52 22.10
C GLY A 38 -13.29 -9.06 21.00
N VAL A 39 -13.09 -9.45 19.74
CA VAL A 39 -13.96 -9.06 18.63
C VAL A 39 -15.20 -9.97 18.54
N ASP A 40 -16.39 -9.37 18.56
CA ASP A 40 -17.63 -10.06 18.22
C ASP A 40 -17.83 -10.10 16.70
N LYS A 41 -17.71 -11.32 16.13
CA LYS A 41 -17.88 -11.56 14.69
C LYS A 41 -19.31 -11.29 14.21
N THR A 42 -20.30 -11.34 15.10
CA THR A 42 -21.71 -11.10 14.74
C THR A 42 -21.99 -9.62 14.54
N ALA A 43 -21.51 -8.76 15.45
CA ALA A 43 -21.57 -7.30 15.32
C ALA A 43 -20.77 -6.81 14.11
N LEU A 44 -19.60 -7.40 13.83
CA LEU A 44 -18.78 -7.05 12.67
C LEU A 44 -19.51 -7.32 11.34
N ASN A 45 -20.20 -8.46 11.23
CA ASN A 45 -20.97 -8.79 10.04
C ASN A 45 -22.17 -7.86 9.84
N SER A 46 -22.81 -7.36 10.91
CA SER A 46 -23.89 -6.37 10.79
C SER A 46 -23.40 -5.00 10.32
N VAL A 47 -22.18 -4.58 10.70
CA VAL A 47 -21.56 -3.33 10.22
C VAL A 47 -21.15 -3.46 8.74
N LEU A 48 -20.61 -4.62 8.35
CA LEU A 48 -20.19 -4.87 6.97
C LEU A 48 -21.38 -4.98 5.99
N GLN A 49 -22.57 -5.34 6.49
CA GLN A 49 -23.81 -5.39 5.71
C GLN A 49 -24.57 -4.06 5.65
N SER A 50 -24.17 -3.03 6.42
CA SER A 50 -24.83 -1.73 6.38
C SER A 50 -24.28 -0.88 5.22
N ASP A 51 -25.14 -0.58 4.23
CA ASP A 51 -24.80 0.10 2.95
C ASP A 51 -24.05 1.44 3.11
N VAL A 52 -24.18 2.14 4.24
CA VAL A 52 -23.56 3.46 4.48
C VAL A 52 -22.09 3.37 4.91
N ALA A 53 -21.68 2.25 5.52
CA ALA A 53 -20.31 1.99 5.96
C ALA A 53 -19.42 1.36 4.87
N GLY A 54 -20.04 0.72 3.87
CA GLY A 54 -19.37 -0.10 2.87
C GLY A 54 -18.38 0.64 1.97
N GLY A 55 -18.57 1.93 1.71
CA GLY A 55 -17.66 2.73 0.88
C GLY A 55 -16.31 3.00 1.55
N PHE A 56 -16.32 3.50 2.77
CA PHE A 56 -15.11 3.80 3.54
C PHE A 56 -14.43 2.53 4.06
N VAL A 57 -15.21 1.62 4.65
CA VAL A 57 -14.71 0.33 5.15
C VAL A 57 -14.22 -0.55 3.98
N GLY A 58 -14.85 -0.45 2.81
CA GLY A 58 -14.41 -1.12 1.59
C GLY A 58 -13.03 -0.66 1.11
N VAL A 59 -12.74 0.65 1.15
CA VAL A 59 -11.40 1.18 0.80
C VAL A 59 -10.35 0.69 1.79
N LEU A 60 -10.65 0.72 3.11
CA LEU A 60 -9.74 0.18 4.13
C LEU A 60 -9.54 -1.35 4.00
N ASN A 61 -10.58 -2.09 3.62
CA ASN A 61 -10.52 -3.52 3.35
C ASN A 61 -9.64 -3.85 2.13
N LEU A 62 -9.75 -3.09 1.05
CA LEU A 62 -8.95 -3.29 -0.16
C LEU A 62 -7.46 -3.10 0.10
N LEU A 63 -7.09 -2.11 0.92
CA LEU A 63 -5.70 -1.79 1.21
C LEU A 63 -5.10 -2.67 2.32
N SER A 64 -5.93 -3.18 3.24
CA SER A 64 -5.51 -4.12 4.28
C SER A 64 -5.52 -5.58 3.83
N GLY A 65 -5.95 -5.86 2.59
CA GLY A 65 -6.05 -7.22 2.04
C GLY A 65 -7.13 -8.07 2.72
N GLY A 66 -8.21 -7.43 3.21
CA GLY A 66 -9.29 -8.08 3.96
C GLY A 66 -9.02 -8.27 5.45
N ALA A 67 -7.93 -7.69 5.98
CA ALA A 67 -7.64 -7.75 7.42
C ALA A 67 -8.65 -6.93 8.26
N VAL A 68 -9.22 -5.86 7.70
CA VAL A 68 -10.27 -5.07 8.35
C VAL A 68 -11.61 -5.83 8.39
N SER A 69 -11.96 -6.63 7.36
CA SER A 69 -13.19 -7.44 7.34
C SER A 69 -13.16 -8.61 8.32
N ASN A 70 -11.96 -9.04 8.73
CA ASN A 70 -11.76 -10.07 9.75
C ASN A 70 -11.36 -9.50 11.13
N PHE A 71 -11.24 -8.17 11.27
CA PHE A 71 -10.68 -7.50 12.45
C PHE A 71 -9.41 -8.20 12.97
N SER A 72 -8.47 -8.41 12.05
CA SER A 72 -7.22 -9.11 12.33
C SER A 72 -6.24 -8.25 13.11
N VAL A 73 -5.25 -8.88 13.76
CA VAL A 73 -4.09 -8.21 14.36
C VAL A 73 -3.37 -7.31 13.35
N LEU A 74 -3.53 -7.59 12.05
CA LEU A 74 -3.08 -6.77 10.92
C LEU A 74 -4.12 -5.80 10.37
N ALA A 75 -5.19 -5.46 11.09
CA ALA A 75 -6.26 -4.59 10.57
C ALA A 75 -5.73 -3.22 10.10
N ASN A 76 -4.73 -2.65 10.78
CA ASN A 76 -4.07 -1.42 10.33
C ASN A 76 -3.02 -1.66 9.22
N GLY A 77 -2.56 -2.91 9.05
CA GLY A 77 -1.58 -3.31 8.05
C GLY A 77 -0.31 -2.44 8.07
N VAL A 78 0.14 -2.04 6.87
CA VAL A 78 1.30 -1.15 6.69
C VAL A 78 0.89 0.34 6.67
N TYR A 79 -0.39 0.65 6.90
CA TYR A 79 -0.95 2.00 6.76
C TYR A 79 -0.37 3.04 7.72
N PRO A 80 -0.08 2.72 9.00
CA PRO A 80 0.56 3.67 9.90
C PRO A 80 1.92 4.15 9.38
N TYR A 81 2.71 3.24 8.80
CA TYR A 81 4.02 3.56 8.23
C TYR A 81 3.90 4.42 6.98
N ILE A 82 2.92 4.11 6.13
CA ILE A 82 2.64 4.90 4.93
C ILE A 82 2.27 6.33 5.33
N THR A 83 1.36 6.47 6.29
CA THR A 83 0.95 7.78 6.81
C THR A 83 2.15 8.53 7.40
N ALA A 84 2.99 7.85 8.17
CA ALA A 84 4.23 8.45 8.71
C ALA A 84 5.18 8.92 7.59
N SER A 85 5.35 8.10 6.54
CA SER A 85 6.21 8.44 5.40
C SER A 85 5.67 9.65 4.63
N ILE A 86 4.35 9.76 4.51
CA ILE A 86 3.66 10.88 3.88
C ILE A 86 3.88 12.15 4.69
N ILE A 87 3.77 12.08 6.02
CA ILE A 87 4.02 13.23 6.90
C ILE A 87 5.45 13.76 6.66
N PHE A 88 6.47 12.90 6.65
CA PHE A 88 7.84 13.34 6.36
C PHE A 88 8.00 13.86 4.93
N ASN A 89 7.38 13.24 3.93
CA ASN A 89 7.43 13.72 2.54
C ASN A 89 6.80 15.13 2.39
N LEU A 90 5.76 15.43 3.18
CA LEU A 90 5.13 16.76 3.21
C LEU A 90 5.90 17.78 4.06
N LEU A 91 6.50 17.35 5.17
CA LEU A 91 7.25 18.23 6.07
C LEU A 91 8.63 18.58 5.52
N THR A 92 9.25 17.72 4.73
CA THR A 92 10.59 17.94 4.16
C THR A 92 10.72 19.27 3.39
N PRO A 93 9.81 19.62 2.44
CA PRO A 93 9.88 20.91 1.75
C PRO A 93 9.47 22.12 2.61
N VAL A 94 8.77 21.89 3.73
CA VAL A 94 8.30 22.96 4.63
C VAL A 94 9.35 23.30 5.69
N ILE A 95 10.12 22.31 6.14
CA ILE A 95 11.11 22.44 7.21
C ILE A 95 12.52 22.40 6.60
N PRO A 96 13.26 23.52 6.53
CA PRO A 96 14.58 23.58 5.90
C PRO A 96 15.62 22.67 6.57
N ALA A 97 15.45 22.35 7.85
CA ALA A 97 16.31 21.39 8.56
C ALA A 97 16.15 19.96 8.05
N LEU A 98 14.93 19.55 7.68
CA LEU A 98 14.67 18.23 7.08
C LEU A 98 15.16 18.18 5.63
N GLU A 99 15.02 19.27 4.88
CA GLU A 99 15.58 19.37 3.54
C GLU A 99 17.12 19.28 3.56
N ALA A 100 17.77 19.98 4.49
CA ALA A 100 19.21 19.89 4.68
C ALA A 100 19.64 18.46 5.04
N LEU A 101 18.90 17.80 5.94
CA LEU A 101 19.14 16.40 6.30
C LEU A 101 19.01 15.48 5.09
N GLN A 102 18.02 15.67 4.22
CA GLN A 102 17.84 14.85 3.02
C GLN A 102 18.98 15.02 2.00
N ARG A 103 19.63 16.19 1.96
CA ARG A 103 20.76 16.49 1.09
C ARG A 103 22.09 15.93 1.60
N GLU A 104 22.19 15.55 2.88
CA GLU A 104 23.39 14.90 3.42
C GLU A 104 23.56 13.46 2.91
N PRO A 105 24.82 12.97 2.76
CA PRO A 105 25.07 11.55 2.51
C PRO A 105 24.56 10.71 3.69
N GLY A 106 23.65 9.78 3.42
CA GLY A 106 22.95 8.98 4.46
C GLY A 106 21.71 9.65 5.05
N GLY A 107 21.34 10.85 4.57
CA GLY A 107 20.15 11.59 4.99
C GLY A 107 18.84 10.82 4.82
N GLN A 108 18.72 10.09 3.70
CA GLN A 108 17.53 9.29 3.40
C GLN A 108 17.33 8.14 4.41
N GLU A 109 18.41 7.49 4.85
CA GLU A 109 18.35 6.44 5.88
C GLU A 109 17.95 7.01 7.24
N LYS A 110 18.47 8.20 7.61
CA LYS A 110 18.07 8.90 8.83
C LYS A 110 16.57 9.25 8.80
N LEU A 111 16.07 9.75 7.67
CA LEU A 111 14.66 10.07 7.49
C LEU A 111 13.77 8.81 7.57
N GLN A 112 14.24 7.69 7.02
CA GLN A 112 13.56 6.41 7.13
C GLN A 112 13.48 5.92 8.58
N ARG A 113 14.56 6.07 9.37
CA ARG A 113 14.53 5.75 10.82
C ARG A 113 13.55 6.63 11.58
N TYR A 114 13.48 7.93 11.26
CA TYR A 114 12.48 8.81 11.86
C TYR A 114 11.05 8.43 11.46
N THR A 115 10.84 8.02 10.21
CA THR A 115 9.56 7.48 9.75
C THR A 115 9.17 6.23 10.52
N TYR A 116 10.12 5.32 10.75
CA TYR A 116 9.91 4.11 11.53
C TYR A 116 9.52 4.44 12.98
N TYR A 117 10.21 5.38 13.64
CA TYR A 117 9.85 5.79 15.01
C TYR A 117 8.50 6.50 15.09
N LEU A 118 8.14 7.29 14.08
CA LEU A 118 6.83 7.95 14.00
C LEU A 118 5.70 6.94 13.71
N THR A 119 6.02 5.78 13.13
CA THR A 119 5.01 4.75 12.84
C THR A 119 4.35 4.21 14.10
N ILE A 120 5.06 4.09 15.21
CA ILE A 120 4.54 3.56 16.48
C ILE A 120 3.41 4.44 17.06
N PRO A 121 3.61 5.75 17.33
CA PRO A 121 2.53 6.61 17.82
C PRO A 121 1.39 6.73 16.81
N MET A 122 1.70 6.73 15.50
CA MET A 122 0.67 6.72 14.46
C MET A 122 -0.17 5.44 14.49
N ALA A 123 0.45 4.28 14.73
CA ALA A 123 -0.26 3.00 14.85
C ALA A 123 -1.17 2.97 16.07
N ILE A 124 -0.74 3.56 17.20
CA ILE A 124 -1.57 3.70 18.40
C ILE A 124 -2.80 4.56 18.09
N LEU A 125 -2.58 5.75 17.53
CA LEU A 125 -3.66 6.68 17.19
C LEU A 125 -4.63 6.06 16.18
N GLN A 126 -4.11 5.40 15.15
CA GLN A 126 -4.92 4.75 14.13
C GLN A 126 -5.70 3.54 14.68
N SER A 127 -5.13 2.77 15.62
CA SER A 127 -5.86 1.67 16.29
C SER A 127 -7.03 2.21 17.10
N VAL A 128 -6.83 3.28 17.86
CA VAL A 128 -7.90 3.91 18.65
C VAL A 128 -8.98 4.49 17.75
N GLY A 129 -8.59 5.27 16.73
CA GLY A 129 -9.53 5.87 15.77
C GLY A 129 -10.32 4.82 14.99
N GLN A 130 -9.66 3.75 14.54
CA GLN A 130 -10.34 2.65 13.87
C GLN A 130 -11.40 2.02 14.78
N ILE A 131 -11.07 1.71 16.03
CA ILE A 131 -12.03 1.09 16.96
C ILE A 131 -13.19 2.06 17.26
N ALA A 132 -12.91 3.35 17.43
CA ALA A 132 -13.94 4.38 17.61
C ALA A 132 -14.90 4.47 16.42
N ILE A 133 -14.39 4.57 15.18
CA ILE A 133 -15.20 4.57 13.95
C ILE A 133 -16.09 3.34 13.90
N PHE A 134 -15.52 2.16 14.12
CA PHE A 134 -16.27 0.90 14.03
C PHE A 134 -17.36 0.77 15.10
N SER A 135 -17.11 1.27 16.31
CA SER A 135 -18.11 1.33 17.38
C SER A 135 -19.22 2.35 17.11
N GLY A 136 -18.90 3.49 16.48
CA GLY A 136 -19.86 4.55 16.15
C GLY A 136 -20.73 4.24 14.93
N VAL A 137 -20.16 3.56 13.93
CA VAL A 137 -20.88 3.17 12.69
C VAL A 137 -21.77 1.95 12.92
N GLY A 138 -21.36 1.03 13.80
CA GLY A 138 -22.06 -0.24 14.01
C GLY A 138 -23.22 -0.21 15.01
N GLY A 139 -23.39 0.84 15.81
CA GLY A 139 -24.41 0.92 16.88
C GLY A 139 -24.26 -0.11 18.01
N ALA A 140 -23.31 -1.06 17.87
CA ALA A 140 -22.95 -2.08 18.84
C ALA A 140 -21.43 -2.07 19.02
N ALA A 141 -20.97 -2.19 20.27
CA ALA A 141 -19.55 -2.27 20.56
C ALA A 141 -18.98 -3.56 19.95
N ILE A 142 -18.17 -3.43 18.91
CA ILE A 142 -17.49 -4.57 18.24
C ILE A 142 -16.61 -5.33 19.24
N ILE A 143 -16.16 -4.64 20.28
CA ILE A 143 -15.50 -5.21 21.45
C ILE A 143 -16.36 -4.87 22.67
N PRO A 144 -17.11 -5.82 23.25
CA PRO A 144 -17.82 -5.58 24.50
C PRO A 144 -16.78 -5.21 25.57
N GLY A 145 -16.88 -3.98 26.08
CA GLY A 145 -16.03 -3.47 27.15
C GLY A 145 -14.82 -2.61 26.73
N PHE A 146 -14.73 -2.21 25.46
CA PHE A 146 -13.75 -1.20 25.03
C PHE A 146 -14.01 0.13 25.76
N GLY A 147 -13.14 0.46 26.72
CA GLY A 147 -13.30 1.61 27.62
C GLY A 147 -13.80 1.31 29.03
N SER A 148 -14.41 0.14 29.29
CA SER A 148 -14.79 -0.29 30.65
C SER A 148 -13.73 -1.17 31.32
N ASP A 149 -12.99 -1.97 30.53
CA ASP A 149 -11.84 -2.76 31.00
C ASP A 149 -10.53 -2.23 30.41
N PRO A 150 -9.75 -1.42 31.16
CA PRO A 150 -8.52 -0.82 30.65
C PRO A 150 -7.48 -1.87 30.22
N MET A 151 -7.51 -3.07 30.82
CA MET A 151 -6.63 -4.18 30.44
C MET A 151 -6.93 -4.72 29.04
N LEU A 152 -8.21 -4.79 28.66
CA LEU A 152 -8.64 -5.32 27.36
C LEU A 152 -8.36 -4.29 26.26
N THR A 153 -8.63 -3.01 26.52
CA THR A 153 -8.27 -1.90 25.63
C THR A 153 -6.76 -1.85 25.33
N VAL A 154 -5.92 -1.94 26.36
CA VAL A 154 -4.46 -1.93 26.19
C VAL A 154 -3.98 -3.17 25.44
N ALA A 155 -4.54 -4.37 25.74
CA ALA A 155 -4.19 -5.60 25.03
C ALA A 155 -4.54 -5.53 23.54
N VAL A 156 -5.71 -4.97 23.20
CA VAL A 156 -6.15 -4.78 21.81
C VAL A 156 -5.24 -3.81 21.07
N ILE A 157 -4.99 -2.63 21.64
CA ILE A 157 -4.11 -1.62 21.02
C ILE A 157 -2.70 -2.18 20.86
N ALA A 158 -2.15 -2.82 21.90
CA ALA A 158 -0.83 -3.43 21.83
C ALA A 158 -0.75 -4.52 20.76
N SER A 159 -1.79 -5.34 20.60
CA SER A 159 -1.83 -6.37 19.57
C SER A 159 -1.85 -5.76 18.15
N MET A 160 -2.66 -4.73 17.90
CA MET A 160 -2.75 -4.06 16.60
C MET A 160 -1.45 -3.30 16.26
N VAL A 161 -0.83 -2.65 17.25
CA VAL A 161 0.47 -2.01 17.07
C VAL A 161 1.54 -3.05 16.76
N ALA A 162 1.61 -4.13 17.53
CA ALA A 162 2.55 -5.23 17.28
C ALA A 162 2.35 -5.85 15.88
N GLY A 163 1.10 -6.03 15.45
CA GLY A 163 0.77 -6.50 14.11
C GLY A 163 1.24 -5.53 13.02
N SER A 164 0.96 -4.24 13.16
CA SER A 164 1.42 -3.23 12.19
C SER A 164 2.95 -3.17 12.09
N MET A 165 3.67 -3.24 13.21
CA MET A 165 5.14 -3.26 13.23
C MET A 165 5.69 -4.55 12.65
N PHE A 166 5.02 -5.69 12.88
CA PHE A 166 5.35 -6.95 12.23
C PHE A 166 5.18 -6.87 10.71
N ALA A 167 4.11 -6.24 10.22
CA ALA A 167 3.90 -6.03 8.78
C ALA A 167 4.97 -5.12 8.15
N VAL A 168 5.34 -4.03 8.83
CA VAL A 168 6.43 -3.14 8.39
C VAL A 168 7.75 -3.91 8.34
N TRP A 169 8.05 -4.70 9.37
CA TRP A 169 9.25 -5.53 9.42
C TRP A 169 9.30 -6.55 8.28
N LEU A 170 8.19 -7.22 7.97
CA LEU A 170 8.10 -8.11 6.79
C LEU A 170 8.34 -7.34 5.48
N GLY A 171 7.85 -6.11 5.37
CA GLY A 171 8.07 -5.24 4.22
C GLY A 171 9.54 -4.83 4.06
N GLU A 172 10.23 -4.51 5.15
CA GLU A 172 11.67 -4.23 5.14
C GLU A 172 12.47 -5.47 4.74
N LEU A 173 12.09 -6.64 5.27
CA LEU A 173 12.74 -7.91 4.96
C LEU A 173 12.62 -8.27 3.46
N ILE A 174 11.45 -8.03 2.84
CA ILE A 174 11.29 -8.16 1.37
C ILE A 174 12.18 -7.14 0.63
N THR A 175 12.35 -5.93 1.17
CA THR A 175 13.15 -4.89 0.51
C THR A 175 14.65 -5.24 0.53
N GLU A 176 15.14 -5.84 1.61
CA GLU A 176 16.55 -6.25 1.75
C GLU A 176 16.87 -7.54 0.97
N GLN A 177 16.04 -8.57 1.10
CA GLN A 177 16.34 -9.91 0.61
C GLN A 177 15.47 -10.34 -0.58
N GLY A 178 14.42 -9.59 -0.90
CA GLY A 178 13.48 -9.90 -1.96
C GLY A 178 13.71 -9.06 -3.23
N ILE A 179 12.61 -8.77 -3.93
CA ILE A 179 12.61 -8.00 -5.18
C ILE A 179 11.76 -6.76 -4.98
N GLY A 180 12.27 -5.59 -5.35
CA GLY A 180 11.48 -4.35 -5.35
C GLY A 180 11.31 -3.72 -3.97
N ASN A 181 10.23 -2.94 -3.79
CA ASN A 181 9.89 -2.32 -2.52
C ASN A 181 8.86 -3.21 -1.80
N GLY A 182 9.25 -3.76 -0.65
CA GLY A 182 8.45 -4.75 0.05
C GLY A 182 7.11 -4.24 0.55
N ILE A 183 7.03 -2.97 0.98
CA ILE A 183 5.77 -2.35 1.40
C ILE A 183 4.78 -2.28 0.23
N SER A 184 5.25 -1.85 -0.94
CA SER A 184 4.43 -1.81 -2.15
C SER A 184 3.96 -3.21 -2.59
N ILE A 185 4.79 -4.23 -2.39
CA ILE A 185 4.47 -5.62 -2.74
C ILE A 185 3.44 -6.21 -1.79
N ILE A 186 3.52 -5.90 -0.50
CA ILE A 186 2.50 -6.29 0.49
C ILE A 186 1.13 -5.71 0.12
N ILE A 187 1.08 -4.41 -0.21
CA ILE A 187 -0.16 -3.76 -0.64
C ILE A 187 -0.69 -4.41 -1.93
N PHE A 188 0.18 -4.61 -2.92
CA PHE A 188 -0.19 -5.25 -4.18
C PHE A 188 -0.76 -6.66 -3.96
N ALA A 189 -0.11 -7.46 -3.12
CA ALA A 189 -0.57 -8.79 -2.78
C ALA A 189 -1.93 -8.76 -2.06
N GLY A 190 -2.14 -7.80 -1.15
CA GLY A 190 -3.41 -7.59 -0.47
C GLY A 190 -4.56 -7.26 -1.45
N ILE A 191 -4.34 -6.33 -2.39
CA ILE A 191 -5.33 -5.98 -3.41
C ILE A 191 -5.64 -7.19 -4.31
N VAL A 192 -4.60 -7.87 -4.80
CA VAL A 192 -4.76 -9.05 -5.67
C VAL A 192 -5.45 -10.20 -4.96
N ALA A 193 -5.25 -10.38 -3.64
CA ALA A 193 -5.91 -11.42 -2.85
C ALA A 193 -7.44 -11.22 -2.76
N THR A 194 -7.94 -9.98 -2.88
CA THR A 194 -9.39 -9.69 -2.88
C THR A 194 -10.05 -9.89 -4.25
N ALA A 195 -9.26 -9.86 -5.34
CA ALA A 195 -9.78 -9.97 -6.69
C ALA A 195 -10.55 -11.28 -6.98
N PRO A 196 -10.10 -12.48 -6.52
CA PRO A 196 -10.86 -13.72 -6.69
C PRO A 196 -12.23 -13.68 -6.01
N LEU A 197 -12.31 -13.18 -4.77
CA LEU A 197 -13.56 -13.06 -4.02
C LEU A 197 -14.56 -12.13 -4.75
N ASN A 198 -14.09 -10.99 -5.24
CA ASN A 198 -14.91 -10.08 -6.04
C ASN A 198 -15.41 -10.73 -7.33
N LEU A 199 -14.57 -11.54 -7.98
CA LEU A 199 -14.96 -12.29 -9.17
C LEU A 199 -16.04 -13.35 -8.83
N PHE A 200 -15.90 -14.08 -7.72
CA PHE A 200 -16.93 -15.02 -7.27
C PHE A 200 -18.26 -14.32 -6.95
N ASN A 201 -18.22 -13.16 -6.29
CA ASN A 201 -19.42 -12.36 -6.00
C ASN A 201 -20.12 -11.87 -7.28
N LEU A 202 -19.35 -11.49 -8.29
CA LEU A 202 -19.90 -11.13 -9.61
C LEU A 202 -20.55 -12.33 -10.32
N LEU A 203 -20.03 -13.54 -10.10
CA LEU A 203 -20.57 -14.77 -10.68
C LEU A 203 -21.83 -15.27 -9.95
N THR A 204 -21.95 -15.06 -8.64
CA THR A 204 -23.08 -15.57 -7.84
C THR A 204 -24.24 -14.58 -7.68
N SER A 205 -24.00 -13.28 -7.83
CA SER A 205 -25.01 -12.24 -7.58
C SER A 205 -26.15 -12.20 -8.61
N ASN A 206 -25.92 -12.58 -9.87
CA ASN A 206 -26.93 -12.49 -10.94
C ASN A 206 -26.77 -13.59 -12.00
N PRO A 207 -27.37 -14.78 -11.83
CA PRO A 207 -27.25 -15.88 -12.79
C PRO A 207 -27.86 -15.56 -14.16
N GLU A 208 -28.90 -14.71 -14.22
CA GLU A 208 -29.61 -14.38 -15.47
C GLU A 208 -28.82 -13.43 -16.40
N ARG A 209 -27.84 -12.68 -15.88
CA ARG A 209 -27.02 -11.72 -16.64
C ARG A 209 -25.53 -12.02 -16.58
N LEU A 210 -25.16 -13.23 -16.15
CA LEU A 210 -23.77 -13.66 -15.96
C LEU A 210 -22.90 -13.38 -17.19
N GLY A 211 -23.38 -13.76 -18.38
CA GLY A 211 -22.65 -13.56 -19.63
C GLY A 211 -22.42 -12.08 -19.95
N TYR A 212 -23.43 -11.24 -19.77
CA TYR A 212 -23.32 -9.79 -20.00
C TYR A 212 -22.37 -9.13 -19.00
N ASN A 213 -22.50 -9.43 -17.70
CA ASN A 213 -21.68 -8.86 -16.64
C ASN A 213 -20.21 -9.27 -16.78
N LEU A 214 -19.94 -10.54 -17.11
CA LEU A 214 -18.58 -11.04 -17.29
C LEU A 214 -17.89 -10.42 -18.50
N ILE A 215 -18.61 -10.29 -19.63
CA ILE A 215 -18.09 -9.65 -20.85
C ILE A 215 -17.82 -8.17 -20.58
N MET A 216 -18.76 -7.45 -19.95
CA MET A 216 -18.55 -6.05 -19.58
C MET A 216 -17.36 -5.86 -18.63
N PHE A 217 -17.24 -6.70 -17.61
CA PHE A 217 -16.11 -6.67 -16.68
C PHE A 217 -14.78 -6.88 -17.41
N LEU A 218 -14.70 -7.88 -18.31
CA LEU A 218 -13.51 -8.14 -19.11
C LEU A 218 -13.14 -6.96 -20.01
N ILE A 219 -14.12 -6.35 -20.67
CA ILE A 219 -13.91 -5.19 -21.54
C ILE A 219 -13.37 -4.01 -20.72
N ILE A 220 -14.01 -3.69 -19.59
CA ILE A 220 -13.58 -2.60 -18.71
C ILE A 220 -12.17 -2.88 -18.18
N LEU A 221 -11.90 -4.09 -17.69
CA LEU A 221 -10.58 -4.47 -17.17
C LEU A 221 -9.50 -4.31 -18.25
N LEU A 222 -9.75 -4.83 -19.45
CA LEU A 222 -8.78 -4.78 -20.55
C LEU A 222 -8.54 -3.34 -21.01
N LEU A 223 -9.61 -2.54 -21.12
CA LEU A 223 -9.52 -1.12 -21.48
C LEU A 223 -8.79 -0.31 -20.41
N SER A 224 -9.10 -0.52 -19.13
CA SER A 224 -8.40 0.11 -18.01
C SER A 224 -6.92 -0.27 -17.97
N VAL A 225 -6.58 -1.55 -18.10
CA VAL A 225 -5.17 -2.01 -18.13
C VAL A 225 -4.44 -1.42 -19.33
N PHE A 226 -5.05 -1.42 -20.52
CA PHE A 226 -4.47 -0.82 -21.71
C PHE A 226 -4.22 0.69 -21.52
N ALA A 227 -5.21 1.42 -21.01
CA ALA A 227 -5.08 2.85 -20.73
C ALA A 227 -3.96 3.15 -19.71
N ILE A 228 -3.88 2.35 -18.63
CA ILE A 228 -2.82 2.49 -17.62
C ILE A 228 -1.45 2.26 -18.27
N ILE A 229 -1.26 1.17 -19.01
CA ILE A 229 0.03 0.86 -19.66
C ILE A 229 0.42 1.96 -20.66
N TYR A 230 -0.54 2.42 -21.48
CA TYR A 230 -0.30 3.48 -22.47
C TYR A 230 0.19 4.78 -21.83
N ILE A 231 -0.43 5.20 -20.72
CA ILE A 231 -0.01 6.40 -19.99
C ILE A 231 1.33 6.18 -19.28
N GLN A 232 1.54 4.98 -18.70
CA GLN A 232 2.75 4.65 -17.93
C GLN A 232 4.01 4.56 -18.81
N GLU A 233 3.89 4.01 -20.02
CA GLU A 233 4.98 3.91 -21.00
C GLU A 233 5.18 5.21 -21.80
N GLY A 234 4.23 6.15 -21.71
CA GLY A 234 4.31 7.47 -22.32
C GLY A 234 5.54 8.26 -21.83
N VAL A 235 6.47 8.52 -22.75
CA VAL A 235 7.66 9.36 -22.50
C VAL A 235 7.74 10.51 -23.50
N ARG A 236 7.82 11.73 -22.98
CA ARG A 236 8.18 12.92 -23.75
C ARG A 236 9.70 12.99 -23.85
N ARG A 237 10.23 12.87 -25.06
CA ARG A 237 11.67 12.96 -25.33
C ARG A 237 12.05 14.42 -25.53
N VAL A 238 12.79 15.00 -24.59
CA VAL A 238 13.32 16.36 -24.72
C VAL A 238 14.77 16.28 -25.22
N PRO A 239 15.09 16.75 -26.43
CA PRO A 239 16.45 16.68 -26.95
C PRO A 239 17.38 17.59 -26.14
N VAL A 240 18.54 17.06 -25.75
CA VAL A 240 19.57 17.81 -25.04
C VAL A 240 20.88 17.77 -25.82
N GLN A 241 21.60 18.88 -25.78
CA GLN A 241 22.94 18.98 -26.35
C GLN A 241 23.92 19.07 -25.19
N TYR A 242 24.67 17.99 -24.94
CA TYR A 242 25.76 18.05 -23.98
C TYR A 242 26.89 18.94 -24.51
N GLY A 243 27.57 19.63 -23.60
CA GLY A 243 28.64 20.57 -23.94
C GLY A 243 29.68 19.94 -24.87
N LYS A 244 30.01 20.65 -25.94
CA LYS A 244 30.96 20.18 -26.96
C LYS A 244 32.38 20.21 -26.37
N ARG A 245 33.08 19.07 -26.35
CA ARG A 245 34.52 19.06 -26.04
C ARG A 245 35.30 19.39 -27.32
N VAL A 246 35.76 20.64 -27.43
CA VAL A 246 36.65 21.04 -28.53
C VAL A 246 38.04 20.45 -28.25
N ARG A 247 38.57 19.66 -29.18
CA ARG A 247 39.95 19.16 -29.13
C ARG A 247 40.61 19.52 -30.47
N GLY A 248 41.40 20.61 -30.48
CA GLY A 248 42.02 21.17 -31.69
C GLY A 248 41.03 21.93 -32.59
N ASN A 249 41.33 22.05 -33.89
CA ASN A 249 40.53 22.78 -34.89
C ASN A 249 39.34 21.98 -35.47
N LYS A 250 39.04 20.81 -34.89
CA LYS A 250 37.91 19.96 -35.29
C LYS A 250 36.93 19.85 -34.14
N GLN A 251 35.73 20.35 -34.37
CA GLN A 251 34.60 20.21 -33.45
C GLN A 251 34.08 18.77 -33.57
N TYR A 252 34.54 17.88 -32.68
CA TYR A 252 33.98 16.55 -32.58
C TYR A 252 32.59 16.67 -31.94
N GLN A 253 31.55 16.54 -32.74
CA GLN A 253 30.19 16.36 -32.26
C GLN A 253 30.05 14.95 -31.72
N MET A 254 30.58 14.73 -30.52
CA MET A 254 30.48 13.46 -29.82
C MET A 254 29.08 13.39 -29.20
N GLY A 255 28.12 12.85 -29.94
CA GLY A 255 26.81 12.51 -29.42
C GLY A 255 25.71 12.65 -30.45
N ARG A 256 25.27 11.51 -31.01
CA ARG A 256 23.90 11.37 -31.54
C ARG A 256 22.94 11.98 -30.52
N GLY A 257 22.02 12.84 -30.97
CA GLY A 257 21.10 13.60 -30.11
C GLY A 257 20.59 12.79 -28.93
N GLN A 258 21.15 13.05 -27.76
CA GLN A 258 20.67 12.47 -26.51
C GLN A 258 19.36 13.18 -26.15
N TYR A 259 18.43 12.46 -25.55
CA TYR A 259 17.21 13.03 -25.04
C TYR A 259 17.06 12.66 -23.57
N ILE A 260 16.53 13.58 -22.78
CA ILE A 260 16.07 13.27 -21.44
C ILE A 260 14.64 12.73 -21.56
N PRO A 261 14.36 11.48 -21.15
CA PRO A 261 13.01 10.95 -21.14
C PRO A 261 12.24 11.54 -19.95
N LEU A 262 11.25 12.38 -20.23
CA LEU A 262 10.28 12.83 -19.23
C LEU A 262 9.06 11.92 -19.29
N LYS A 263 8.86 11.10 -18.26
CA LYS A 263 7.67 10.25 -18.14
C LYS A 263 6.42 11.12 -17.95
N VAL A 264 5.28 10.68 -18.51
CA VAL A 264 3.99 11.36 -18.32
C VAL A 264 3.57 11.37 -16.85
N ASN A 265 3.77 10.26 -16.13
CA ASN A 265 3.61 10.17 -14.68
C ASN A 265 4.93 9.77 -14.01
N PRO A 266 5.74 10.74 -13.53
CA PRO A 266 7.03 10.44 -12.90
C PRO A 266 6.90 9.91 -11.46
N VAL A 267 5.77 10.17 -10.77
CA VAL A 267 5.60 9.93 -9.32
C VAL A 267 4.98 8.56 -9.01
N GLY A 268 4.45 7.86 -10.02
CA GLY A 268 3.97 6.49 -9.90
C GLY A 268 2.79 6.35 -8.95
N MET A 269 2.91 5.46 -7.95
CA MET A 269 1.81 5.06 -7.06
C MET A 269 1.64 5.96 -5.82
N ILE A 270 2.66 6.74 -5.45
CA ILE A 270 2.68 7.55 -4.22
C ILE A 270 1.52 8.56 -4.18
N PRO A 271 1.19 9.31 -5.27
CA PRO A 271 0.08 10.27 -5.23
C PRO A 271 -1.30 9.62 -5.04
N LEU A 272 -1.49 8.39 -5.54
CA LEU A 272 -2.73 7.65 -5.36
C LEU A 272 -2.95 7.29 -3.89
N ILE A 273 -1.91 6.74 -3.25
CA ILE A 273 -1.92 6.46 -1.82
C ILE A 273 -2.17 7.75 -1.03
N PHE A 274 -1.51 8.84 -1.41
CA PHE A 274 -1.65 10.14 -0.76
C PHE A 274 -3.09 10.68 -0.83
N ALA A 275 -3.72 10.62 -2.00
CA ALA A 275 -5.10 11.04 -2.19
C ALA A 275 -6.06 10.23 -1.30
N GLN A 276 -5.84 8.92 -1.16
CA GLN A 276 -6.63 8.08 -0.28
C GLN A 276 -6.43 8.42 1.20
N ALA A 277 -5.20 8.68 1.63
CA ALA A 277 -4.92 9.10 3.01
C ALA A 277 -5.63 10.41 3.37
N ILE A 278 -5.67 11.37 2.44
CA ILE A 278 -6.43 12.63 2.62
C ILE A 278 -7.93 12.36 2.75
N ILE A 279 -8.48 11.45 1.94
CA ILE A 279 -9.91 11.10 2.02
C ILE A 279 -10.24 10.45 3.37
N VAL A 280 -9.32 9.63 3.90
CA VAL A 280 -9.52 8.90 5.15
C VAL A 280 -9.34 9.79 6.39
N PHE A 281 -8.49 10.81 6.31
CA PHE A 281 -8.12 11.63 7.46
C PHE A 281 -9.32 12.30 8.18
N PRO A 282 -10.28 12.96 7.50
CA PRO A 282 -11.45 13.53 8.18
C PRO A 282 -12.30 12.49 8.92
N ALA A 283 -12.44 11.29 8.36
CA ALA A 283 -13.22 10.22 8.99
C ALA A 283 -12.60 9.76 10.33
N VAL A 284 -11.27 9.80 10.43
CA VAL A 284 -10.52 9.46 11.66
C VAL A 284 -10.55 10.61 12.68
N VAL A 285 -10.65 11.87 12.25
CA VAL A 285 -10.68 13.02 13.17
C VAL A 285 -12.08 13.25 13.76
N VAL A 286 -13.14 12.89 13.04
CA VAL A 286 -14.53 13.07 13.47
C VAL A 286 -15.00 11.97 14.42
N SER A 287 -14.34 10.80 14.42
CA SER A 287 -14.61 9.67 15.32
C SER A 287 -14.02 9.87 16.72
#